data_AF-A0A959Q4W2-F1
#
_entry.id   AF-A0A959Q4W2-F1
#
_cell.length_a   1.000
_cell.length_b   1.000
_cell.length_c   1.000
_cell.angle_alpha   90.00
_cell.angle_beta   90.00
_cell.angle_gamma   90.00
#
_symmetry.space_group_name_H-M   'P 1'
#
loop_
_entity.id
_entity.type
_entity.pdbx_description
1 polymer ?
#
loop_
_entity_poly.entity_id
_entity_poly.type
_entity_poly.pdbx_seq_one_letter_code
_entity_poly.pdbx_strand_id
1 'polypeptide(L)' 'EAFAGNMLQLENATGDPVLVMSQQAYGSLRSDQIQALKQYAQILPVSLDSIERYGGGSARCMLAEIFLPVKD' A
#
# COMPACT_ATOMS: atom_id res chain seq x y z
N GLU A 1 6.56 3.35 15.02
CA GLU A 1 6.28 2.14 14.21
C GLU A 1 6.41 2.50 12.73
N ALA A 2 6.74 1.56 11.85
CA ALA A 2 6.99 1.85 10.43
C ALA A 2 5.85 1.42 9.49
N PHE A 3 4.70 0.99 10.00
CA PHE A 3 3.49 0.69 9.22
C PHE A 3 3.61 -0.39 8.12
N ALA A 4 4.57 -1.30 8.22
CA ALA A 4 4.70 -2.42 7.26
C ALA A 4 3.44 -3.32 7.17
N GLY A 5 2.64 -3.43 8.22
CA GLY A 5 1.36 -4.15 8.15
C GLY A 5 0.21 -3.33 7.54
N ASN A 6 0.39 -2.03 7.31
CA ASN A 6 -0.66 -1.11 6.86
C ASN A 6 -0.62 -0.88 5.33
N MET A 7 -0.35 -1.95 4.60
CA MET A 7 -0.33 -1.98 3.14
C MET A 7 -1.69 -2.46 2.61
N LEU A 8 -2.03 -2.12 1.38
CA LEU A 8 -3.24 -2.63 0.73
C LEU A 8 -2.93 -3.04 -0.71
N GLN A 9 -3.32 -4.27 -1.09
CA GLN A 9 -3.27 -4.70 -2.48
C GLN A 9 -4.52 -4.19 -3.19
N LEU A 10 -4.32 -3.54 -4.34
CA LEU A 10 -5.35 -3.05 -5.25
C LEU A 10 -5.09 -3.62 -6.64
N GLU A 11 -6.03 -3.42 -7.55
CA GLU A 11 -5.86 -3.67 -8.98
C GLU A 11 -5.76 -2.33 -9.73
N ASN A 12 -4.82 -2.22 -10.66
CA ASN A 12 -4.74 -1.07 -11.55
C ASN A 12 -5.79 -1.16 -12.68
N ALA A 13 -5.84 -0.16 -13.57
CA ALA A 13 -6.78 -0.13 -14.69
C ALA A 13 -6.61 -1.28 -15.71
N THR A 14 -5.46 -1.96 -15.70
CA THR A 14 -5.16 -3.12 -16.55
C THR A 14 -5.41 -4.46 -15.83
N GLY A 15 -5.84 -4.43 -14.56
CA GLY A 15 -6.08 -5.61 -13.73
C GLY A 15 -4.83 -6.18 -13.05
N ASP A 16 -3.68 -5.49 -13.12
CA ASP A 16 -2.46 -5.96 -12.46
C ASP A 16 -2.50 -5.63 -10.97
N PRO A 17 -2.04 -6.55 -10.10
CA PRO A 17 -1.97 -6.33 -8.67
C PRO A 17 -0.91 -5.29 -8.31
N VAL A 18 -1.30 -4.30 -7.51
CA VAL A 18 -0.45 -3.24 -6.97
C VAL A 18 -0.53 -3.23 -5.46
N LEU A 19 0.60 -3.37 -4.78
CA LEU A 19 0.69 -3.27 -3.33
C LEU A 19 1.08 -1.85 -2.92
N VAL A 20 0.10 -1.09 -2.44
CA VAL A 20 0.27 0.30 -1.99
C VAL A 20 0.72 0.33 -0.54
N MET A 21 1.75 1.12 -0.24
CA MET A 21 2.31 1.29 1.10
C MET A 21 2.94 2.67 1.28
N SER A 22 3.23 3.06 2.53
CA SER A 22 4.01 4.27 2.75
C SER A 22 5.50 4.09 2.44
N GLN A 23 6.19 5.20 2.20
CA GLN A 23 7.64 5.18 2.01
C GLN A 23 8.38 4.67 3.26
N GLN A 24 7.84 4.94 4.46
CA GLN A 24 8.36 4.41 5.72
C GLN A 24 8.16 2.89 5.82
N ALA A 25 6.99 2.38 5.43
CA ALA A 25 6.72 0.95 5.36
C ALA A 25 7.70 0.26 4.42
N TYR A 26 7.89 0.79 3.20
CA TYR A 26 8.86 0.25 2.25
C TYR A 26 10.29 0.23 2.82
N GLY A 27 10.73 1.32 3.44
CA GLY A 27 12.07 1.44 4.03
C GLY A 27 12.30 0.54 5.25
N SER A 28 11.25 0.01 5.87
CA SER A 28 11.36 -0.93 6.99
C SER A 28 11.54 -2.39 6.57
N LEU A 29 11.28 -2.70 5.30
CA LEU A 29 11.40 -4.05 4.78
C LEU A 29 12.85 -4.37 4.42
N ARG A 30 13.23 -5.62 4.67
CA ARG A 30 14.48 -6.16 4.14
C ARG A 30 14.34 -6.46 2.65
N SER A 31 15.47 -6.58 1.96
CA SER A 31 15.52 -6.88 0.53
C SER A 31 14.87 -8.22 0.17
N ASP A 32 15.03 -9.26 0.99
CA ASP A 32 14.37 -10.57 0.81
C ASP A 32 12.85 -10.46 0.88
N GLN A 33 12.32 -9.65 1.80
CA GLN A 33 10.88 -9.40 1.93
C GLN A 33 10.34 -8.61 0.73
N ILE A 34 11.06 -7.57 0.29
CA ILE A 34 10.71 -6.80 -0.91
C ILE A 34 10.66 -7.72 -2.13
N GLN A 35 11.65 -8.59 -2.30
CA GLN A 35 11.68 -9.52 -3.42
C GLN A 35 10.55 -10.55 -3.35
N ALA A 36 10.21 -11.05 -2.16
CA ALA A 36 9.05 -11.93 -1.99
C ALA A 36 7.74 -11.23 -2.36
N LEU A 37 7.53 -9.97 -1.94
CA LEU A 37 6.33 -9.21 -2.27
C LEU A 37 6.20 -8.91 -3.78
N LYS A 38 7.31 -8.58 -4.45
CA LYS A 38 7.36 -8.33 -5.90
C LYS A 38 6.96 -9.53 -6.76
N GLN A 39 6.96 -10.74 -6.21
CA GLN A 39 6.47 -11.92 -6.92
C GLN A 39 4.94 -11.91 -7.10
N TYR A 40 4.22 -11.16 -6.26
CA TYR A 40 2.75 -11.15 -6.22
C TYR A 40 2.14 -9.84 -6.72
N ALA A 41 2.83 -8.71 -6.54
CA ALA A 41 2.29 -7.40 -6.89
C ALA A 41 3.40 -6.39 -7.20
N GLN A 42 3.08 -5.40 -8.03
CA GLN A 42 3.92 -4.21 -8.17
C GLN A 42 3.88 -3.41 -6.86
N ILE A 43 5.03 -3.15 -6.26
CA ILE A 43 5.09 -2.33 -5.04
C ILE A 43 5.03 -0.84 -5.42
N LEU A 44 4.11 -0.11 -4.79
CA LEU A 44 3.95 1.34 -4.95
C LEU A 44 4.12 2.05 -3.59
N PRO A 45 5.34 2.53 -3.27
CA PRO A 45 5.58 3.34 -2.09
C PRO A 45 5.14 4.79 -2.32
N VAL A 46 4.44 5.38 -1.34
CA VAL A 46 3.94 6.77 -1.38
C VAL A 46 4.40 7.50 -0.12
N SER A 47 4.85 8.75 -0.23
CA SER A 47 5.12 9.57 0.96
C SER A 47 3.81 9.94 1.65
N LEU A 48 3.69 9.57 2.92
CA LEU A 48 2.53 9.84 3.78
C LEU A 48 2.93 10.54 5.09
N ASP A 49 4.07 11.24 5.06
CA ASP A 49 4.77 11.77 6.25
C ASP A 49 3.84 12.56 7.18
N SER A 50 3.00 13.43 6.64
CA SER A 50 2.05 14.23 7.44
C SER A 50 1.02 13.36 8.16
N ILE A 51 0.48 12.33 7.51
CA ILE A 51 -0.54 11.45 8.07
C ILE A 51 0.07 10.53 9.12
N GLU A 52 1.25 9.97 8.85
CA GLU A 52 1.94 9.08 9.78
C GLU A 52 2.47 9.83 11.01
N ARG A 53 2.91 11.07 10.83
CA ARG A 53 3.46 11.90 11.92
C ARG A 53 2.39 12.56 12.79
N TYR A 54 1.28 13.01 12.20
CA TYR A 54 0.28 13.81 12.92
C TYR A 54 -1.09 13.13 13.04
N GLY A 55 -1.43 12.20 12.15
CA GLY A 55 -2.75 11.55 12.10
C GLY A 55 -2.79 10.11 12.63
N GLY A 56 -1.63 9.45 12.79
CA GLY A 56 -1.54 8.08 13.33
C GLY A 56 -2.03 6.96 12.40
N GLY A 57 -2.22 7.25 11.10
CA GLY A 57 -2.60 6.29 10.06
C GLY A 57 -1.53 6.14 8.98
N SER A 58 -1.73 5.19 8.06
CA SER A 58 -0.87 4.99 6.88
C SER A 58 -1.71 4.54 5.67
N ALA A 59 -1.08 3.97 4.64
CA ALA A 59 -1.68 3.75 3.32
C ALA A 59 -3.04 3.03 3.37
N ARG A 60 -3.14 1.86 4.03
CA ARG A 60 -4.40 1.11 4.13
C ARG A 60 -5.48 1.88 4.88
N CYS A 61 -5.13 2.69 5.87
CA CYS A 61 -6.09 3.50 6.62
C CYS A 61 -6.70 4.65 5.80
N MET A 62 -6.07 5.05 4.69
CA MET A 62 -6.53 6.14 3.82
C MET A 62 -7.35 5.67 2.62
N LEU A 63 -7.52 4.34 2.46
CA LEU A 63 -8.14 3.73 1.31
C LEU A 63 -9.39 2.95 1.73
N ALA A 64 -10.41 2.98 0.88
CA ALA A 64 -11.62 2.19 1.04
C ALA A 64 -11.98 1.56 -0.32
N GLU A 65 -12.09 0.24 -0.34
CA GLU A 65 -12.56 -0.48 -1.52
C GLU A 65 -14.09 -0.35 -1.61
N ILE A 66 -14.58 -0.02 -2.81
CA ILE A 66 -16.01 0.13 -3.09
C ILE A 66 -16.44 -1.08 -3.93
N PHE A 67 -17.09 -2.05 -3.30
CA PHE A 67 -17.57 -3.28 -3.96
C PHE A 67 -18.99 -3.15 -4.55
N LEU A 68 -19.43 -1.91 -4.82
CA LEU A 68 -20.73 -1.67 -5.45
C LEU A 68 -20.66 -1.97 -6.95
N PRO A 69 -21.74 -2.48 -7.57
CA PRO A 69 -21.79 -2.63 -9.02
C PRO A 69 -21.58 -1.28 -9.70
N VAL A 70 -20.87 -1.28 -10.82
CA VAL A 70 -20.74 -0.10 -11.68
C VAL A 70 -22.14 0.28 -12.14
N LYS A 71 -22.53 1.54 -11.92
CA LYS A 71 -23.78 2.05 -12.47
C LYS A 71 -23.60 2.26 -13.97
N ASP A 72 -24.55 1.76 -14.74
CA ASP A 72 -24.70 2.04 -16.17
C ASP A 72 -24.85 3.55 -16.45
#